data_AF-A0A964Q4T3-F1
#
_entry.id   AF-A0A964Q4T3-F1
#
_cell.length_a   1.000
_cell.length_b   1.000
_cell.length_c   1.000
_cell.angle_alpha   90.00
_cell.angle_beta   90.00
_cell.angle_gamma   90.00
#
_symmetry.space_group_name_H-M   'P 1'
#
loop_
_entity.id
_entity.type
_entity.pdbx_description
1 polymer ?
#
loop_
_entity_poly.entity_id
_entity_poly.type
_entity_poly.pdbx_seq_one_letter_code
_entity_poly.pdbx_strand_id
1 'polypeptide(L)'
;MRVGKSKWFLLVPTLAVIGGCFGYRDVVDPYYPKRYQVQARNSVRNLVNTQVENGAILDKTVWDFYFDKGTAELNNMGQTHLKRLAQERPAPCPTVFLQTAQSPPAMVQPANPIAALRDARTLDQKRQETVVKYLNALCEGRECPEFQVVLHDPPEVYGSGLEAAITIPSKTRSVTGTRSSSGGQGATGGSSGGGASGAGSGTTP
;
A
#
# COMPACT_ATOMS: atom_id res chain seq x y z
N MET A 1 -1.92 2.76 100.59
CA MET A 1 -0.53 2.77 100.07
C MET A 1 -0.09 1.34 99.74
N ARG A 2 0.01 1.00 98.45
CA ARG A 2 1.02 0.09 97.87
C ARG A 2 0.93 0.18 96.34
N VAL A 3 2.08 0.48 95.75
CA VAL A 3 2.36 0.73 94.32
C VAL A 3 2.34 -0.58 93.53
N GLY A 4 1.95 -0.55 92.25
CA GLY A 4 1.90 -1.76 91.42
C GLY A 4 1.87 -1.57 89.89
N LYS A 5 2.98 -1.10 89.32
CA LYS A 5 3.60 -1.48 88.02
C LYS A 5 2.81 -1.29 86.70
N SER A 6 3.21 -0.25 85.97
CA SER A 6 2.98 -0.06 84.53
C SER A 6 3.81 -1.06 83.71
N LYS A 7 3.17 -1.77 82.77
CA LYS A 7 3.86 -2.60 81.77
C LYS A 7 3.99 -1.80 80.47
N TRP A 8 5.24 -1.49 80.13
CA TRP A 8 5.67 -1.02 78.83
C TRP A 8 5.38 -2.07 77.76
N PHE A 9 4.58 -1.72 76.75
CA PHE A 9 4.46 -2.51 75.52
C PHE A 9 5.60 -2.08 74.58
N LEU A 10 6.59 -2.96 74.44
CA LEU A 10 7.64 -2.86 73.44
C LEU A 10 7.04 -3.17 72.05
N LEU A 11 7.15 -2.18 71.17
CA LEU A 11 6.87 -2.21 69.74
C LEU A 11 7.91 -3.14 69.09
N VAL A 12 7.49 -4.35 68.71
CA VAL A 12 8.32 -5.26 67.89
C VAL A 12 8.18 -4.82 66.44
N PRO A 13 9.25 -4.40 65.75
CA PRO A 13 9.20 -4.20 64.31
C PRO A 13 9.27 -5.60 63.68
N THR A 14 8.13 -6.20 63.40
CA THR A 14 8.05 -7.34 62.49
C THR A 14 8.46 -6.86 61.11
N LEU A 15 9.75 -7.03 60.82
CA LEU A 15 10.35 -6.98 59.49
C LEU A 15 9.57 -7.96 58.61
N ALA A 16 8.64 -7.44 57.81
CA ALA A 16 7.97 -8.21 56.78
C ALA A 16 9.01 -8.55 55.72
N VAL A 17 9.50 -9.79 55.74
CA VAL A 17 10.20 -10.41 54.62
C VAL A 17 9.17 -10.59 53.50
N ILE A 18 8.93 -9.52 52.73
CA ILE A 18 8.20 -9.56 51.46
C ILE A 18 9.20 -10.08 50.43
N GLY A 19 9.45 -11.38 50.46
CA GLY A 19 10.46 -12.01 49.61
C GLY A 19 10.16 -13.48 49.40
N GLY A 20 9.66 -13.79 48.20
CA GLY A 20 9.98 -15.07 47.56
C GLY A 20 8.91 -16.15 47.60
N CYS A 21 7.77 -15.94 46.92
CA CYS A 21 7.11 -17.00 46.17
C CYS A 21 6.15 -16.42 45.12
N PHE A 22 6.67 -15.60 44.19
CA PHE A 22 5.95 -15.46 42.91
C PHE A 22 6.01 -16.85 42.27
N GLY A 23 4.85 -17.46 42.01
CA GLY A 23 4.83 -18.77 41.38
C GLY A 23 5.58 -18.69 40.05
N TYR A 24 6.31 -19.72 39.66
CA TYR A 24 6.98 -19.77 38.34
C TYR A 24 6.02 -19.43 37.18
N ARG A 25 4.71 -19.70 37.36
CA ARG A 25 3.62 -19.32 36.42
C ARG A 25 3.34 -17.82 36.33
N ASP A 26 3.69 -17.03 37.33
CA ASP A 26 3.51 -15.58 37.36
C ASP A 26 4.67 -14.84 36.67
N VAL A 27 5.85 -15.47 36.63
CA VAL A 27 7.08 -14.91 36.02
C VAL A 27 7.30 -15.45 34.60
N VAL A 28 6.84 -16.67 34.30
CA VAL A 28 7.06 -17.35 33.02
C VAL A 28 5.73 -17.72 32.39
N ASP A 29 5.53 -17.34 31.11
CA ASP A 29 4.37 -17.79 30.34
C ASP A 29 4.40 -19.33 30.24
N PRO A 30 3.44 -20.05 30.85
CA PRO A 30 3.41 -21.51 30.82
C PRO A 30 3.27 -22.09 29.41
N TYR A 31 2.86 -21.26 28.44
CA TYR A 31 2.67 -21.64 27.05
C TYR A 31 3.84 -21.25 26.13
N TYR A 32 4.96 -20.79 26.70
CA TYR A 32 6.20 -20.61 25.96
C TYR A 32 6.73 -21.97 25.45
N PRO A 33 7.18 -22.10 24.19
CA PRO A 33 7.23 -21.06 23.14
C PRO A 33 6.02 -21.05 22.18
N LYS A 34 5.08 -21.99 22.32
CA LYS A 34 4.02 -22.27 21.32
C LYS A 34 3.15 -21.04 21.03
N ARG A 35 2.77 -20.28 22.05
CA ARG A 35 1.92 -19.07 21.89
C ARG A 35 2.58 -18.03 20.98
N TYR A 36 3.86 -17.74 21.22
CA TYR A 36 4.63 -16.78 20.44
C TYR A 36 4.89 -17.25 19.01
N GLN A 37 5.12 -18.55 18.81
CA GLN A 37 5.26 -19.11 17.46
C GLN A 37 3.97 -18.96 16.65
N VAL A 38 2.81 -19.14 17.27
CA VAL A 38 1.51 -18.90 16.60
C VAL A 38 1.33 -17.42 16.30
N GLN A 39 1.63 -16.53 17.25
CA GLN A 39 1.52 -15.08 17.03
C GLN A 39 2.46 -14.59 15.92
N ALA A 40 3.71 -15.04 15.90
CA ALA A 40 4.68 -14.69 14.87
C ALA A 40 4.29 -15.23 13.48
N ARG A 41 3.71 -16.44 13.41
CA ARG A 41 3.18 -16.97 12.14
C ARG A 41 1.97 -16.17 11.66
N ASN A 42 1.09 -15.78 12.58
CA ASN A 42 -0.11 -15.02 12.24
C ASN A 42 0.26 -13.60 11.78
N SER A 43 1.25 -12.94 12.39
CA SER A 43 1.69 -11.62 11.93
C SER A 43 2.24 -11.65 10.50
N VAL A 44 3.01 -12.67 10.15
CA VAL A 44 3.51 -12.85 8.77
C VAL A 44 2.38 -13.21 7.81
N ARG A 45 1.51 -14.16 8.18
CA ARG A 45 0.37 -14.57 7.35
C ARG A 45 -0.55 -13.40 7.04
N ASN A 46 -0.83 -12.54 8.02
CA ASN A 46 -1.70 -11.39 7.80
C ASN A 46 -1.14 -10.45 6.73
N LEU A 47 0.16 -10.12 6.78
CA LEU A 47 0.79 -9.25 5.79
C LEU A 47 0.82 -9.89 4.40
N VAL A 48 1.12 -11.20 4.33
CA VAL A 48 1.12 -11.93 3.06
C VAL A 48 -0.29 -12.02 2.49
N ASN A 49 -1.31 -12.27 3.31
CA ASN A 49 -2.69 -12.33 2.87
C ASN A 49 -3.13 -10.98 2.27
N THR A 50 -2.81 -9.86 2.90
CA THR A 50 -3.09 -8.53 2.34
C THR A 50 -2.40 -8.30 1.00
N GLN A 51 -1.16 -8.75 0.83
CA GLN A 51 -0.47 -8.65 -0.46
C GLN A 51 -1.11 -9.53 -1.54
N VAL A 52 -1.54 -10.74 -1.18
CA VAL A 52 -2.24 -11.65 -2.10
C VAL A 52 -3.59 -11.08 -2.51
N GLU A 53 -4.35 -10.49 -1.58
CA GLU A 53 -5.62 -9.83 -1.85
C GLU A 53 -5.43 -8.65 -2.82
N ASN A 54 -4.45 -7.79 -2.56
CA ASN A 54 -4.12 -6.67 -3.46
C ASN A 54 -3.71 -7.17 -4.86
N GLY A 55 -2.89 -8.23 -4.93
CA GLY A 55 -2.51 -8.85 -6.20
C GLY A 55 -3.71 -9.42 -6.96
N ALA A 56 -4.65 -10.05 -6.25
CA ALA A 56 -5.86 -10.59 -6.84
C ALA A 56 -6.79 -9.49 -7.39
N ILE A 57 -6.85 -8.33 -6.72
CA ILE A 57 -7.59 -7.16 -7.23
C ILE A 57 -6.96 -6.68 -8.55
N LEU A 58 -5.63 -6.50 -8.58
CA LEU A 58 -4.91 -6.03 -9.77
C LEU A 58 -5.07 -6.99 -10.96
N ASP A 59 -5.00 -8.30 -10.73
CA ASP A 59 -5.13 -9.30 -11.80
C ASP A 59 -6.56 -9.36 -12.39
N LYS A 60 -7.57 -9.04 -11.57
CA LYS A 60 -8.98 -8.99 -11.96
C LYS A 60 -9.43 -7.60 -12.41
N THR A 61 -8.51 -6.64 -12.48
CA THR A 61 -8.82 -5.29 -12.92
C THR A 61 -8.77 -5.20 -14.45
N VAL A 62 -9.88 -4.77 -15.03
CA VAL A 62 -9.99 -4.34 -16.41
C VAL A 62 -9.56 -2.88 -16.49
N TRP A 63 -8.34 -2.67 -16.99
CA TRP A 63 -7.72 -1.36 -17.20
C TRP A 63 -8.26 -0.65 -18.44
N ASP A 64 -8.08 0.68 -18.51
CA ASP A 64 -8.55 1.53 -19.62
C ASP A 64 -8.04 1.06 -20.99
N PHE A 65 -6.83 0.52 -21.06
CA PHE A 65 -6.21 0.05 -22.31
C PHE A 65 -6.84 -1.22 -22.91
N TYR A 66 -7.75 -1.89 -22.22
CA TYR A 66 -8.54 -3.00 -22.77
C TYR A 66 -9.70 -2.53 -23.65
N PHE A 67 -9.97 -1.23 -23.66
CA PHE A 67 -10.98 -0.61 -24.51
C PHE A 67 -10.34 0.19 -25.63
N ASP A 68 -11.10 0.39 -26.70
CA ASP A 68 -10.69 1.35 -27.73
C ASP A 68 -10.87 2.79 -27.22
N LYS A 69 -9.94 3.66 -27.60
CA LYS A 69 -9.81 5.02 -27.05
C LYS A 69 -11.11 5.82 -27.16
N GLY A 70 -11.61 6.32 -26.02
CA GLY A 70 -12.83 7.13 -25.98
C GLY A 70 -14.12 6.36 -26.24
N THR A 71 -14.06 5.02 -26.33
CA THR A 71 -15.24 4.16 -26.56
C THR A 71 -15.42 3.15 -25.42
N ALA A 72 -16.56 2.47 -25.45
CA ALA A 72 -16.87 1.36 -24.54
C ALA A 72 -16.70 -0.02 -25.21
N GLU A 73 -16.05 -0.07 -26.39
CA GLU A 73 -15.81 -1.29 -27.13
C GLU A 73 -14.53 -1.98 -26.66
N LEU A 74 -14.57 -3.30 -26.52
CA LEU A 74 -13.46 -4.13 -26.06
C LEU A 74 -12.53 -4.48 -27.21
N ASN A 75 -11.25 -4.18 -27.05
CA ASN A 75 -10.23 -4.61 -28.01
C ASN A 75 -9.88 -6.11 -27.85
N ASN A 76 -9.08 -6.66 -28.76
CA ASN A 76 -8.68 -8.07 -28.73
C ASN A 76 -7.96 -8.47 -27.43
N MET A 77 -7.24 -7.53 -26.81
CA MET A 77 -6.54 -7.76 -25.55
C MET A 77 -7.54 -7.90 -24.39
N GLY A 78 -8.53 -7.00 -24.33
CA GLY A 78 -9.61 -7.02 -23.34
C GLY A 78 -10.46 -8.27 -23.44
N GLN A 79 -10.81 -8.67 -24.66
CA GLN A 79 -11.53 -9.92 -24.92
C GLN A 79 -10.74 -11.14 -24.42
N THR A 80 -9.43 -11.19 -24.71
CA THR A 80 -8.56 -12.29 -24.24
C THR A 80 -8.43 -12.31 -22.73
N HIS A 81 -8.31 -11.14 -22.10
CA HIS A 81 -8.24 -11.01 -20.65
C HIS A 81 -9.53 -11.47 -19.96
N LEU A 82 -10.70 -11.02 -20.43
CA LEU A 82 -12.00 -11.46 -19.90
C LEU A 82 -12.23 -12.95 -20.12
N LYS A 83 -11.80 -13.50 -21.27
CA LYS A 83 -11.84 -14.93 -21.53
C LYS A 83 -10.99 -15.73 -20.54
N ARG A 84 -9.81 -15.22 -20.17
CA ARG A 84 -8.98 -15.82 -19.12
C ARG A 84 -9.72 -15.82 -17.78
N LEU A 85 -10.30 -14.69 -17.37
CA LEU A 85 -11.04 -14.56 -16.10
C LEU A 85 -12.23 -15.53 -16.02
N ALA A 86 -13.00 -15.65 -17.11
CA ALA A 86 -14.11 -16.60 -17.20
C ALA A 86 -13.68 -18.08 -17.15
N GLN A 87 -12.40 -18.37 -17.39
CA GLN A 87 -11.83 -19.73 -17.43
C GLN A 87 -10.98 -20.05 -16.22
N GLU A 88 -10.92 -19.16 -15.21
CA GLU A 88 -10.20 -19.41 -13.98
C GLU A 88 -10.74 -20.64 -13.25
N ARG A 89 -9.81 -21.41 -12.68
CA ARG A 89 -10.10 -22.60 -11.89
C ARG A 89 -9.71 -22.35 -10.43
N PRO A 90 -10.42 -22.91 -9.45
CA PRO A 90 -11.48 -23.92 -9.56
C PRO A 90 -12.84 -23.40 -10.05
N ALA A 91 -13.13 -22.11 -9.86
CA ALA A 91 -14.31 -21.44 -10.37
C ALA A 91 -13.97 -19.98 -10.72
N PRO A 92 -14.71 -19.33 -11.64
CA PRO A 92 -14.52 -17.92 -11.94
C PRO A 92 -14.79 -17.09 -10.69
N CYS A 93 -14.03 -16.02 -10.49
CA CYS A 93 -14.35 -15.07 -9.43
C CYS A 93 -15.56 -14.20 -9.85
N PRO A 94 -16.60 -14.05 -9.01
CA PRO A 94 -17.76 -13.25 -9.35
C PRO A 94 -17.44 -11.76 -9.46
N THR A 95 -16.40 -11.27 -8.77
CA THR A 95 -16.09 -9.84 -8.73
C THR A 95 -14.99 -9.50 -9.73
N VAL A 96 -15.30 -8.58 -10.65
CA VAL A 96 -14.35 -8.01 -11.61
C VAL A 96 -14.25 -6.52 -11.33
N PHE A 97 -13.04 -5.98 -11.34
CA PHE A 97 -12.80 -4.56 -11.09
C PHE A 97 -12.64 -3.82 -12.41
N LEU A 98 -13.22 -2.63 -12.53
CA LEU A 98 -13.08 -1.78 -13.71
C LEU A 98 -12.40 -0.48 -13.30
N GLN A 99 -11.33 -0.10 -13.99
CA GLN A 99 -10.71 1.20 -13.80
C GLN A 99 -11.59 2.31 -14.41
N THR A 100 -11.66 3.46 -13.73
CA THR A 100 -12.28 4.68 -14.27
C THR A 100 -11.63 5.11 -15.59
N ALA A 101 -12.45 5.61 -16.52
CA ALA A 101 -11.99 6.13 -17.79
C ALA A 101 -11.15 7.40 -17.58
N GLN A 102 -9.84 7.30 -17.81
CA GLN A 102 -8.91 8.42 -17.66
C GLN A 102 -8.79 9.27 -18.94
N SER A 103 -9.10 8.70 -20.10
CA SER A 103 -9.01 9.38 -21.39
C SER A 103 -10.40 9.57 -22.03
N PRO A 104 -11.15 10.63 -21.68
CA PRO A 104 -12.34 10.98 -22.42
C PRO A 104 -11.96 11.36 -23.87
N PRO A 105 -12.87 11.19 -24.86
CA PRO A 105 -12.58 11.37 -26.28
C PRO A 105 -12.06 12.77 -26.66
N ALA A 106 -12.20 13.77 -25.79
CA ALA A 106 -11.58 15.08 -25.95
C ALA A 106 -10.21 15.11 -25.25
N MET A 107 -9.14 14.72 -25.98
CA MET A 107 -7.75 15.03 -25.59
C MET A 107 -7.41 16.54 -25.66
N VAL A 108 -8.42 17.38 -25.92
CA VAL A 108 -8.34 18.84 -25.91
C VAL A 108 -8.93 19.29 -24.59
N GLN A 109 -8.11 19.99 -23.80
CA GLN A 109 -8.45 20.62 -22.54
C GLN A 109 -9.92 21.08 -22.55
N PRO A 110 -10.80 20.40 -21.78
CA PRO A 110 -12.21 20.65 -21.93
C PRO A 110 -12.49 22.08 -21.48
N ALA A 111 -13.13 22.87 -22.34
CA ALA A 111 -13.59 24.22 -21.99
C ALA A 111 -14.44 24.22 -20.71
N ASN A 112 -15.06 23.07 -20.38
CA ASN A 112 -15.80 22.82 -19.14
C ASN A 112 -15.37 21.49 -18.49
N PRO A 113 -14.57 21.50 -17.40
CA PRO A 113 -14.10 20.27 -16.75
C PRO A 113 -15.25 19.44 -16.14
N ILE A 114 -16.33 20.09 -15.71
CA ILE A 114 -17.50 19.40 -15.13
C ILE A 114 -18.24 18.56 -16.16
N ALA A 115 -18.33 19.02 -17.41
CA ALA A 115 -18.97 18.25 -18.48
C ALA A 115 -18.16 16.98 -18.81
N ALA A 116 -16.83 17.12 -18.90
CA ALA A 116 -15.94 15.98 -19.13
C ALA A 116 -16.05 14.89 -18.06
N LEU A 117 -16.24 15.28 -16.78
CA LEU A 117 -16.47 14.30 -15.70
C LEU A 117 -17.81 13.57 -15.83
N ARG A 118 -18.85 14.24 -16.33
CA ARG A 118 -20.15 13.59 -16.59
C ARG A 118 -20.04 12.59 -17.74
N ASP A 119 -19.38 13.00 -18.82
CA ASP A 119 -19.16 12.14 -19.98
C ASP A 119 -18.34 10.89 -19.59
N ALA A 120 -17.29 11.06 -18.76
CA ALA A 120 -16.51 9.95 -18.22
C ALA A 120 -17.38 8.95 -17.43
N ARG A 121 -18.27 9.43 -16.54
CA ARG A 121 -19.19 8.54 -15.80
C ARG A 121 -20.14 7.76 -16.71
N THR A 122 -20.67 8.41 -17.75
CA THR A 122 -21.54 7.70 -18.71
C THR A 122 -20.76 6.66 -19.51
N LEU A 123 -19.48 6.91 -19.78
CA LEU A 123 -18.59 6.00 -20.46
C LEU A 123 -18.25 4.80 -19.57
N ASP A 124 -17.97 5.04 -18.28
CA ASP A 124 -17.74 3.98 -17.28
C ASP A 124 -18.93 3.04 -17.19
N GLN A 125 -20.16 3.59 -17.12
CA GLN A 125 -21.39 2.78 -17.12
C GLN A 125 -21.50 1.89 -18.36
N LYS A 126 -21.26 2.47 -19.55
CA LYS A 126 -21.27 1.69 -20.80
C LYS A 126 -20.21 0.59 -20.80
N ARG A 127 -19.01 0.86 -20.28
CA ARG A 127 -17.95 -0.15 -20.16
C ARG A 127 -18.33 -1.27 -19.21
N GLN A 128 -18.92 -0.95 -18.06
CA GLN A 128 -19.43 -1.96 -17.14
C GLN A 128 -20.45 -2.86 -17.84
N GLU A 129 -21.41 -2.28 -18.55
CA GLU A 129 -22.40 -3.05 -19.31
C GLU A 129 -21.76 -3.93 -20.37
N THR A 130 -20.79 -3.42 -21.13
CA THR A 130 -20.07 -4.22 -22.15
C THR A 130 -19.36 -5.41 -21.52
N VAL A 131 -18.68 -5.21 -20.38
CA VAL A 131 -17.97 -6.27 -19.67
C VAL A 131 -18.94 -7.34 -19.16
N VAL A 132 -20.05 -6.92 -18.53
CA VAL A 132 -21.09 -7.85 -18.05
C VAL A 132 -21.68 -8.64 -19.22
N LYS A 133 -22.06 -7.96 -20.31
CA LYS A 133 -22.59 -8.61 -21.52
C LYS A 133 -21.62 -9.63 -22.09
N TYR A 134 -20.33 -9.29 -22.17
CA TYR A 134 -19.30 -10.19 -22.70
C TYR A 134 -19.05 -11.40 -21.80
N LEU A 135 -18.96 -11.21 -20.49
CA LEU A 135 -18.78 -12.31 -19.53
C LEU A 135 -19.98 -13.26 -19.51
N ASN A 136 -21.20 -12.72 -19.57
CA ASN A 136 -22.42 -13.52 -19.66
C ASN A 136 -22.45 -14.34 -20.95
N ALA A 137 -22.07 -13.75 -22.09
CA ALA A 137 -21.97 -14.45 -23.38
C ALA A 137 -20.94 -15.59 -23.34
N LEU A 138 -19.80 -15.40 -22.67
CA LEU A 138 -18.80 -16.46 -22.47
C LEU A 138 -19.28 -17.62 -21.59
N CYS A 139 -20.28 -17.35 -20.76
CA CYS A 139 -20.87 -18.29 -19.82
C CYS A 139 -22.13 -18.97 -20.34
N GLU A 140 -22.59 -18.63 -21.54
CA GLU A 140 -23.65 -19.38 -22.21
C GLU A 140 -23.21 -20.86 -22.34
N GLY A 141 -23.94 -21.75 -21.68
CA GLY A 141 -23.65 -23.18 -21.63
C GLY A 141 -22.69 -23.63 -20.53
N ARG A 142 -22.30 -22.77 -19.57
CA ARG A 142 -21.52 -23.14 -18.37
C ARG A 142 -22.16 -22.60 -17.10
N GLU A 143 -21.96 -23.30 -15.99
CA GLU A 143 -22.31 -22.81 -14.66
C GLU A 143 -21.28 -21.75 -14.23
N CYS A 144 -21.53 -20.49 -14.58
CA CYS A 144 -20.76 -19.36 -14.09
C CYS A 144 -21.51 -18.65 -12.96
N PRO A 145 -20.78 -18.05 -12.00
CA PRO A 145 -21.41 -17.15 -11.04
C PRO A 145 -21.91 -15.88 -11.74
N GLU A 146 -22.85 -15.18 -11.10
CA GLU A 146 -23.23 -13.84 -11.52
C GLU A 146 -22.04 -12.89 -11.36
N PHE A 147 -21.62 -12.26 -12.45
CA PHE A 147 -20.49 -11.34 -12.42
C PHE A 147 -20.93 -9.95 -11.95
N GLN A 148 -20.30 -9.48 -10.88
CA GLN A 148 -20.39 -8.13 -10.38
C GLN A 148 -19.18 -7.32 -10.87
N VAL A 149 -19.43 -6.32 -11.71
CA VAL A 149 -18.39 -5.37 -12.13
C VAL A 149 -18.42 -4.16 -11.19
N VAL A 150 -17.33 -3.98 -10.44
CA VAL A 150 -17.18 -2.87 -9.48
C VAL A 150 -16.21 -1.86 -10.04
N LEU A 151 -16.61 -0.58 -10.04
CA LEU A 151 -15.71 0.52 -10.38
C LEU A 151 -14.64 0.63 -9.29
N HIS A 152 -13.39 0.40 -9.65
CA HIS A 152 -12.23 0.55 -8.78
C HIS A 152 -11.40 1.73 -9.27
N ASP A 153 -11.49 2.83 -8.53
CA ASP A 153 -10.58 3.96 -8.65
C ASP A 153 -9.66 3.93 -7.42
N PRO A 154 -8.45 3.37 -7.52
CA PRO A 154 -7.54 3.39 -6.38
C PRO A 154 -7.28 4.86 -6.04
N PRO A 155 -7.42 5.27 -4.76
CA PRO A 155 -7.06 6.62 -4.38
C PRO A 155 -5.61 6.85 -4.77
N GLU A 156 -5.29 8.07 -5.22
CA GLU A 156 -3.89 8.47 -5.38
C GLU A 156 -3.14 8.06 -4.11
N VAL A 157 -2.02 7.37 -4.28
CA VAL A 157 -1.20 6.94 -3.13
C VAL A 157 -0.62 8.21 -2.52
N TYR A 158 -1.35 8.82 -1.59
CA TYR A 158 -0.85 9.83 -0.68
C TYR A 158 0.02 9.15 0.38
N GLY A 159 1.06 8.45 -0.06
CA GLY A 159 2.23 8.27 0.78
C GLY A 159 2.88 9.64 0.81
N SER A 160 2.99 10.26 1.98
CA SER A 160 3.82 11.46 2.09
C SER A 160 5.18 11.09 1.49
N GLY A 161 5.60 11.78 0.42
CA GLY A 161 6.92 11.59 -0.17
C GLY A 161 8.04 11.79 0.87
N LEU A 162 7.70 12.29 2.06
CA LEU A 162 8.52 12.35 3.26
C LEU A 162 9.13 10.99 3.64
N GLU A 163 8.37 9.88 3.63
CA GLU A 163 8.94 8.58 4.03
C GLU A 163 9.98 8.08 3.01
N ALA A 164 9.72 8.28 1.72
CA ALA A 164 10.71 8.02 0.66
C ALA A 164 11.89 9.00 0.75
N ALA A 165 11.64 10.28 1.03
CA ALA A 165 12.66 11.31 1.21
C ALA A 165 13.50 11.10 2.48
N ILE A 166 13.05 10.34 3.47
CA ILE A 166 13.83 9.93 4.65
C ILE A 166 14.57 8.60 4.37
N THR A 167 13.90 7.64 3.75
CA THR A 167 14.42 6.29 3.52
C THR A 167 15.48 6.23 2.41
N ILE A 168 15.33 7.02 1.35
CA ILE A 168 16.28 7.06 0.23
C ILE A 168 17.64 7.59 0.72
N PRO A 169 17.76 8.81 1.28
CA PRO A 169 19.06 9.31 1.72
C PRO A 169 19.66 8.55 2.90
N SER A 170 18.87 7.92 3.78
CA SER A 170 19.42 7.04 4.83
C SER A 170 20.06 5.77 4.25
N LYS A 171 19.48 5.19 3.18
CA LYS A 171 20.10 4.10 2.42
C LYS A 171 21.27 4.56 1.54
N THR A 172 21.20 5.73 0.92
CA THR A 172 22.33 6.26 0.13
C THR A 172 23.52 6.61 1.04
N ARG A 173 23.27 7.12 2.25
CA ARG A 173 24.33 7.37 3.25
C ARG A 173 24.94 6.10 3.83
N SER A 174 24.19 5.00 3.92
CA SER A 174 24.76 3.72 4.38
C SER A 174 25.62 3.03 3.32
N VAL A 175 25.37 3.30 2.03
CA VAL A 175 26.20 2.81 0.91
C VAL A 175 27.47 3.66 0.74
N THR A 176 27.40 4.97 0.99
CA THR A 176 28.58 5.84 1.06
C THR A 176 29.22 5.80 2.45
N GLY A 177 29.44 4.60 2.98
CA GLY A 177 30.34 4.41 4.11
C GLY A 177 31.74 4.83 3.66
N THR A 178 32.17 6.01 4.12
CA THR A 178 33.55 6.48 4.04
C THR A 178 34.45 5.37 4.58
N ARG A 179 35.11 4.62 3.69
CA ARG A 179 36.32 3.91 4.07
C ARG A 179 37.29 4.99 4.54
N SER A 180 37.44 5.10 5.85
CA SER A 180 38.53 5.85 6.46
C SER A 180 39.82 5.11 6.10
N SER A 181 40.32 5.33 4.88
CA SER A 181 41.69 5.02 4.50
C SER A 181 42.51 6.26 4.77
N SER A 182 43.14 6.28 5.94
CA SER A 182 44.31 7.09 6.19
C SER A 182 45.34 6.85 5.08
N GLY A 183 45.67 7.90 4.33
CA GLY A 183 46.84 7.95 3.46
C GLY A 183 46.51 8.12 1.97
N GLY A 184 46.96 9.24 1.38
CA GLY A 184 47.00 9.41 -0.06
C GLY A 184 46.88 10.88 -0.49
N GLN A 185 48.00 11.46 -0.89
CA GLN A 185 48.21 12.85 -1.25
C GLN A 185 47.98 13.09 -2.76
N GLY A 186 47.48 14.28 -3.13
CA GLY A 186 47.46 14.82 -4.51
C GLY A 186 46.06 14.90 -5.14
N ALA A 187 45.66 15.91 -5.91
CA ALA A 187 46.33 17.13 -6.37
C ALA A 187 45.25 18.18 -6.70
N THR A 188 45.54 19.43 -6.36
CA THR A 188 44.73 20.62 -6.68
C THR A 188 44.86 20.92 -8.17
N GLY A 189 43.75 20.95 -8.90
CA GLY A 189 43.71 21.29 -10.32
C GLY A 189 42.42 22.02 -10.66
N GLY A 190 42.36 23.31 -10.32
CA GLY A 190 41.27 24.21 -10.73
C GLY A 190 41.56 24.75 -12.14
N SER A 191 40.71 24.38 -13.10
CA SER A 191 40.68 24.99 -14.43
C SER A 191 39.44 25.88 -14.54
N SER A 192 39.71 27.17 -14.67
CA SER A 192 38.81 28.25 -15.04
C SER A 192 38.49 28.19 -16.54
N GLY A 193 37.21 28.28 -16.91
CA GLY A 193 36.81 28.44 -18.31
C GLY A 193 35.30 28.53 -18.48
N GLY A 194 34.74 29.72 -18.32
CA GLY A 194 33.33 30.01 -18.61
C GLY A 194 33.21 31.42 -19.15
N GLY A 195 33.38 31.54 -20.48
CA GLY A 195 33.35 32.78 -21.23
C GLY A 195 31.97 33.41 -21.35
N ALA A 196 32.03 34.70 -21.66
CA ALA A 196 31.00 35.72 -21.69
C ALA A 196 29.91 35.60 -22.77
N SER A 197 29.00 36.57 -22.68
CA SER A 197 28.13 37.19 -23.71
C SER A 197 26.70 36.64 -23.80
N GLY A 198 25.65 37.46 -23.81
CA GLY A 198 25.54 38.91 -23.76
C GLY A 198 24.14 39.36 -24.21
N ALA A 199 23.70 40.52 -23.72
CA ALA A 199 22.64 41.41 -24.21
C ALA A 199 21.18 40.87 -24.23
N GLY A 200 20.15 41.57 -23.75
CA GLY A 200 20.02 42.99 -23.41
C GLY A 200 18.79 43.58 -24.11
N SER A 201 17.92 44.23 -23.33
CA SER A 201 16.84 45.17 -23.74
C SER A 201 15.67 44.55 -24.56
N GLY A 202 14.43 45.01 -24.48
CA GLY A 202 13.86 46.18 -23.84
C GLY A 202 12.39 46.31 -24.24
N THR A 203 11.64 46.90 -23.32
CA THR A 203 10.26 47.40 -23.33
C THR A 203 9.73 47.94 -24.66
N THR A 204 8.42 47.76 -24.89
CA THR A 204 7.46 48.81 -25.32
C THR A 204 6.01 48.30 -25.18
N PRO A 205 5.02 49.19 -24.97
CA PRO A 205 3.60 48.85 -24.93
C PRO A 205 3.00 48.51 -26.29
#